data_AF-A0A401U3H3-F1
#
_entry.id   AF-A0A401U3H3-F1
#
_cell.length_a   1.000
_cell.length_b   1.000
_cell.length_c   1.000
_cell.angle_alpha   90.00
_cell.angle_beta   90.00
_cell.angle_gamma   90.00
#
_symmetry.space_group_name_H-M   'P 1'
#
loop_
_entity.id
_entity.type
_entity.pdbx_description
1 polymer ?
#
loop_
_entity_poly.entity_id
_entity_poly.type
_entity_poly.pdbx_seq_one_letter_code
_entity_poly.pdbx_strand_id
1 'polypeptide(L)'
;QIKPPFPFSPAAEVAGVIESVGAGVTDLKVGDRVVASCGHNGARDKIALPANTIVKIPDNLDYDRAAGIIIIYGTALHALEDRASPKPGETLAVLGAAGGTGLAACELGKLMGLKVIACASSDEKLAFAKQHGAELTLNYAKEDLKEGLRKLTDGKGADIVFDPVGGSYAEAALRST
;
A
#
# COMPACT_ATOMS: atom_id res chain seq x y z
N GLN A 1 -15.10 -6.75 4.45
CA GLN A 1 -14.78 -5.96 5.66
C GLN A 1 -15.11 -6.80 6.89
N ILE A 2 -14.19 -6.91 7.85
CA ILE A 2 -14.42 -7.64 9.10
C ILE A 2 -15.04 -6.68 10.13
N LYS A 3 -16.05 -7.14 10.86
CA LYS A 3 -16.70 -6.38 11.94
C LYS A 3 -16.37 -7.04 13.29
N PRO A 4 -15.39 -6.52 14.05
CA PRO A 4 -15.05 -7.09 15.35
C PRO A 4 -16.22 -6.94 16.34
N PRO A 5 -16.38 -7.86 17.30
CA PRO A 5 -17.37 -7.72 18.37
C PRO A 5 -17.03 -6.54 19.27
N PHE A 6 -18.05 -5.87 19.81
CA PHE A 6 -17.86 -4.82 20.81
C PHE A 6 -17.58 -5.43 22.20
N PRO A 7 -16.77 -4.76 23.06
CA PRO A 7 -15.98 -3.56 22.77
C PRO A 7 -14.65 -3.89 22.06
N PHE A 8 -14.20 -3.02 21.15
CA PHE A 8 -12.88 -3.09 20.52
C PHE A 8 -12.26 -1.69 20.38
N SER A 9 -10.94 -1.60 20.27
CA SER A 9 -10.25 -0.36 19.88
C SER A 9 -9.77 -0.43 18.42
N PRO A 10 -9.71 0.70 17.70
CA PRO A 10 -9.28 0.73 16.29
C PRO A 10 -7.78 0.43 16.13
N ALA A 11 -7.31 0.55 14.88
CA ALA A 11 -5.95 0.23 14.40
C ALA A 11 -5.65 -1.28 14.26
N ALA A 12 -5.14 -1.65 13.09
CA ALA A 12 -4.85 -3.03 12.67
C ALA A 12 -3.35 -3.34 12.61
N GLU A 13 -2.50 -2.35 12.85
CA GLU A 13 -1.05 -2.46 12.94
C GLU A 13 -0.51 -1.50 14.00
N VAL A 14 0.66 -1.83 14.55
CA VAL A 14 1.35 -1.07 15.59
C VAL A 14 2.85 -1.12 15.37
N ALA A 15 3.57 -0.10 15.86
CA ALA A 15 5.02 -0.11 15.98
C ALA A 15 5.42 0.30 17.41
N GLY A 16 6.49 -0.29 17.94
CA GLY A 16 6.93 -0.03 19.30
C GLY A 16 8.11 -0.91 19.73
N VAL A 17 8.21 -1.12 21.04
CA VAL A 17 9.29 -1.91 21.67
C VAL A 17 8.69 -3.07 22.44
N ILE A 18 9.33 -4.24 22.37
CA ILE A 18 8.93 -5.40 23.16
C ILE A 18 9.19 -5.13 24.65
N GLU A 19 8.13 -5.11 25.45
CA GLU A 19 8.21 -5.00 26.91
C GLU A 19 8.36 -6.36 27.60
N SER A 20 7.69 -7.40 27.08
CA SER A 20 7.73 -8.75 27.64
C SER A 20 7.56 -9.80 26.54
N VAL A 21 8.08 -11.00 26.79
CA VAL A 21 8.08 -12.12 25.85
C VAL A 21 7.46 -13.35 26.52
N GLY A 22 6.55 -14.02 25.82
CA GLY A 22 5.91 -15.24 26.30
C GLY A 22 6.85 -16.45 26.31
N ALA A 23 6.53 -17.46 27.12
CA ALA A 23 7.30 -18.70 27.17
C ALA A 23 7.40 -19.37 25.79
N GLY A 24 8.60 -19.85 25.44
CA GLY A 24 8.86 -20.55 24.18
C GLY A 24 9.14 -19.66 22.96
N VAL A 25 9.04 -18.34 23.09
CA VAL A 25 9.47 -17.41 22.03
C VAL A 25 10.98 -17.22 22.12
N THR A 26 11.70 -17.66 21.09
CA THR A 26 13.18 -17.62 21.03
C THR A 26 13.73 -16.49 20.17
N ASP A 27 12.94 -16.02 19.21
CA ASP A 27 13.45 -15.15 18.14
C ASP A 27 13.22 -13.65 18.42
N LEU A 28 12.56 -13.33 19.54
CA LEU A 28 12.24 -11.97 19.99
C LEU A 28 12.74 -11.77 21.43
N LYS A 29 13.20 -10.56 21.76
CA LYS A 29 13.61 -10.21 23.12
C LYS A 29 13.11 -8.83 23.54
N VAL A 30 13.04 -8.61 24.85
CA VAL A 30 12.74 -7.29 25.44
C VAL A 30 13.71 -6.25 24.88
N GLY A 31 13.18 -5.08 24.51
CA GLY A 31 13.96 -4.01 23.89
C GLY A 31 14.05 -4.07 22.36
N ASP A 32 13.66 -5.18 21.71
CA ASP A 32 13.59 -5.22 20.24
C ASP A 32 12.57 -4.19 19.73
N ARG A 33 12.98 -3.40 18.73
CA ARG A 33 12.12 -2.49 17.98
C ARG A 33 11.33 -3.30 16.96
N VAL A 34 10.02 -3.14 16.95
CA VAL A 34 9.15 -3.99 16.15
C VAL A 34 7.99 -3.24 15.53
N VAL A 35 7.46 -3.83 14.46
CA VAL A 35 6.16 -3.54 13.88
C VAL A 35 5.35 -4.84 13.88
N ALA A 36 4.03 -4.76 14.03
CA ALA A 36 3.18 -5.94 14.05
C ALA A 36 1.81 -5.66 13.43
N SER A 37 1.25 -6.68 12.76
CA SER A 37 -0.17 -6.69 12.41
C SER A 37 -0.97 -7.28 13.58
N CYS A 38 -2.01 -6.56 14.01
CA CYS A 38 -2.89 -6.96 15.10
C CYS A 38 -4.35 -7.13 14.67
N GLY A 39 -4.70 -6.74 13.43
CA GLY A 39 -6.06 -6.82 12.86
C GLY A 39 -7.04 -5.79 13.46
N HIS A 40 -7.08 -5.67 14.78
CA HIS A 40 -7.76 -4.62 15.54
C HIS A 40 -7.08 -4.48 16.91
N ASN A 41 -7.61 -3.61 17.77
CA ASN A 41 -7.11 -3.32 19.12
C ASN A 41 -5.74 -2.62 19.21
N GLY A 42 -5.17 -2.15 18.10
CA GLY A 42 -3.83 -1.54 18.09
C GLY A 42 -3.74 -0.16 18.74
N ALA A 43 -4.84 0.61 18.79
CA ALA A 43 -4.87 1.94 19.40
C ALA A 43 -4.89 1.83 20.95
N ARG A 44 -3.76 1.42 21.54
CA ARG A 44 -3.52 1.17 22.96
C ARG A 44 -2.04 1.38 23.29
N ASP A 45 -1.74 1.65 24.56
CA ASP A 45 -0.35 1.76 25.03
C ASP A 45 0.39 0.41 24.98
N LYS A 46 -0.35 -0.70 25.13
CA LYS A 46 0.18 -2.07 25.16
C LYS A 46 -0.78 -3.05 24.50
N ILE A 47 -0.22 -4.03 23.80
CA ILE A 47 -0.94 -5.13 23.17
C ILE A 47 -0.12 -6.41 23.21
N ALA A 48 -0.75 -7.54 23.53
CA ALA A 48 -0.14 -8.86 23.44
C ALA A 48 -0.50 -9.47 22.08
N LEU A 49 0.50 -9.91 21.32
CA LEU A 49 0.35 -10.48 19.99
C LEU A 49 1.11 -11.80 19.85
N PRO A 50 0.66 -12.72 19.00
CA PRO A 50 1.43 -13.90 18.63
C PRO A 50 2.79 -13.50 18.03
N ALA A 51 3.87 -14.17 18.42
CA ALA A 51 5.22 -13.83 17.99
C ALA A 51 5.39 -13.86 16.45
N ASN A 52 4.63 -14.69 15.75
CA ASN A 52 4.67 -14.81 14.29
C ASN A 52 4.02 -13.64 13.53
N THR A 53 3.37 -12.70 14.21
CA THR A 53 2.84 -11.47 13.59
C THR A 53 3.73 -10.25 13.81
N ILE A 54 4.87 -10.43 14.48
CA ILE A 54 5.80 -9.39 14.90
C ILE A 54 7.05 -9.45 14.02
N VAL A 55 7.45 -8.30 13.48
CA VAL A 55 8.63 -8.15 12.63
C VAL A 55 9.57 -7.12 13.25
N LYS A 56 10.86 -7.43 13.35
CA LYS A 56 11.87 -6.48 13.84
C LYS A 56 12.09 -5.39 12.80
N ILE A 57 12.23 -4.14 13.27
CA ILE A 57 12.57 -3.01 12.42
C ILE A 57 14.02 -2.55 12.64
N PRO A 58 14.68 -2.01 11.61
CA PRO A 58 16.01 -1.42 11.74
C PRO A 58 16.03 -0.21 12.69
N ASP A 59 17.19 0.06 13.30
CA ASP A 59 17.36 1.17 14.25
C ASP A 59 17.12 2.56 13.64
N ASN A 60 17.36 2.70 12.32
CA ASN A 60 17.19 3.95 11.58
C ASN A 60 15.75 4.18 11.09
N LEU A 61 14.82 3.27 11.34
CA LEU A 61 13.40 3.44 11.00
C LEU A 61 12.62 3.89 12.24
N ASP A 62 12.11 5.13 12.24
CA ASP A 62 11.25 5.60 13.33
C ASP A 62 9.88 4.91 13.34
N TYR A 63 9.24 4.97 14.50
CA TYR A 63 7.97 4.29 14.73
C TYR A 63 6.82 4.87 13.92
N ASP A 64 6.81 6.17 13.64
CA ASP A 64 5.74 6.81 12.88
C ASP A 64 5.71 6.28 11.45
N ARG A 65 6.88 6.16 10.82
CA ARG A 65 7.02 5.50 9.52
C ARG A 65 6.75 4.01 9.61
N ALA A 66 7.31 3.31 10.59
CA ALA A 66 7.12 1.86 10.74
C ALA A 66 5.64 1.46 10.92
N ALA A 67 4.87 2.25 11.68
CA ALA A 67 3.46 1.99 11.95
C ALA A 67 2.55 2.06 10.72
N GLY A 68 3.06 2.57 9.59
CA GLY A 68 2.32 2.60 8.33
C GLY A 68 2.76 1.57 7.30
N ILE A 69 3.68 0.64 7.60
CA ILE A 69 4.28 -0.21 6.56
C ILE A 69 3.47 -1.47 6.26
N ILE A 70 3.12 -2.26 7.29
CA ILE A 70 2.68 -3.64 7.08
C ILE A 70 1.40 -3.68 6.24
N ILE A 71 0.39 -2.89 6.60
CA ILE A 71 -0.90 -2.97 5.92
C ILE A 71 -0.80 -2.39 4.51
N ILE A 72 -0.19 -1.21 4.33
CA ILE A 72 -0.20 -0.55 3.01
C ILE A 72 0.71 -1.26 2.01
N TYR A 73 1.94 -1.63 2.40
CA TYR A 73 2.86 -2.33 1.51
C TYR A 73 2.48 -3.79 1.36
N GLY A 74 2.03 -4.46 2.43
CA GLY A 74 1.55 -5.83 2.35
C GLY A 74 0.34 -5.97 1.42
N THR A 75 -0.59 -5.01 1.46
CA THR A 75 -1.74 -4.98 0.55
C THR A 75 -1.30 -4.74 -0.90
N ALA A 76 -0.44 -3.74 -1.14
CA ALA A 76 0.05 -3.44 -2.48
C ALA A 76 0.87 -4.61 -3.07
N LEU A 77 1.73 -5.22 -2.26
CA LEU A 77 2.53 -6.37 -2.65
C LEU A 77 1.66 -7.57 -2.99
N HIS A 78 0.68 -7.92 -2.13
CA HIS A 78 -0.26 -9.00 -2.42
C HIS A 78 -1.03 -8.74 -3.73
N ALA A 79 -1.52 -7.53 -3.94
CA ALA A 79 -2.25 -7.19 -5.15
C ALA A 79 -1.38 -7.26 -6.43
N LEU A 80 -0.12 -6.83 -6.36
CA LEU A 80 0.78 -6.86 -7.50
C LEU A 80 1.34 -8.28 -7.70
N GLU A 81 2.09 -8.81 -6.74
CA GLU A 81 2.79 -10.08 -6.87
C GLU A 81 1.84 -11.29 -6.96
N ASP A 82 0.92 -11.43 -6.00
CA ASP A 82 0.07 -12.64 -5.89
C ASP A 82 -1.17 -12.59 -6.78
N ARG A 83 -1.68 -11.40 -7.09
CA ARG A 83 -2.93 -11.24 -7.86
C ARG A 83 -2.72 -10.83 -9.31
N ALA A 84 -1.81 -9.89 -9.59
CA ALA A 84 -1.56 -9.41 -10.95
C ALA A 84 -0.47 -10.20 -11.68
N SER A 85 0.48 -10.80 -10.94
CA SER A 85 1.61 -11.55 -11.50
C SER A 85 2.34 -10.78 -12.62
N PRO A 86 2.83 -9.56 -12.32
CA PRO A 86 3.32 -8.61 -13.31
C PRO A 86 4.57 -9.12 -14.03
N LYS A 87 4.75 -8.65 -15.26
CA LYS A 87 5.99 -8.80 -16.02
C LYS A 87 6.67 -7.45 -16.19
N PRO A 88 8.02 -7.38 -16.08
CA PRO A 88 8.73 -6.15 -16.36
C PRO A 88 8.36 -5.57 -17.74
N GLY A 89 8.14 -4.25 -17.77
CA GLY A 89 7.71 -3.51 -18.97
C GLY A 89 6.19 -3.36 -19.14
N GLU A 90 5.37 -4.13 -18.42
CA GLU A 90 3.93 -3.93 -18.35
C GLU A 90 3.57 -2.59 -17.71
N THR A 91 2.41 -2.06 -18.06
CA THR A 91 1.89 -0.79 -17.60
C THR A 91 1.02 -0.98 -16.36
N LEU A 92 1.29 -0.20 -15.31
CA LEU A 92 0.53 -0.20 -14.07
C LEU A 92 -0.16 1.14 -13.87
N ALA A 93 -1.49 1.17 -14.01
CA ALA A 93 -2.30 2.33 -13.65
C ALA A 93 -2.67 2.29 -12.17
N VAL A 94 -2.27 3.31 -11.40
CA VAL A 94 -2.52 3.39 -9.95
C VAL A 94 -3.53 4.48 -9.66
N LEU A 95 -4.73 4.12 -9.21
CA LEU A 95 -5.73 5.07 -8.75
C LEU A 95 -5.46 5.51 -7.31
N GLY A 96 -5.75 6.78 -7.01
CA GLY A 96 -5.45 7.33 -5.69
C GLY A 96 -3.96 7.31 -5.37
N ALA A 97 -3.10 7.52 -6.38
CA ALA A 97 -1.65 7.30 -6.32
C ALA A 97 -0.90 8.07 -5.21
N ALA A 98 -1.48 9.14 -4.67
CA ALA A 98 -0.90 9.92 -3.56
C ALA A 98 -1.42 9.51 -2.16
N GLY A 99 -2.28 8.50 -2.06
CA GLY A 99 -2.68 7.90 -0.78
C GLY A 99 -1.71 6.79 -0.36
N GLY A 100 -1.77 6.32 0.89
CA GLY A 100 -0.80 5.35 1.44
C GLY A 100 -0.59 4.10 0.58
N THR A 101 -1.66 3.36 0.28
CA THR A 101 -1.56 2.13 -0.53
C THR A 101 -1.24 2.43 -2.00
N GLY A 102 -1.74 3.54 -2.56
CA GLY A 102 -1.42 3.94 -3.93
C GLY A 102 0.06 4.29 -4.09
N LEU A 103 0.64 4.98 -3.12
CA LEU A 103 2.07 5.32 -3.11
C LEU A 103 2.92 4.06 -3.02
N ALA A 104 2.56 3.13 -2.12
CA ALA A 104 3.21 1.82 -2.01
C ALA A 104 3.15 1.04 -3.33
N ALA A 105 2.01 1.07 -4.04
CA ALA A 105 1.88 0.45 -5.36
C ALA A 105 2.78 1.12 -6.42
N CYS A 106 2.98 2.44 -6.37
CA CYS A 106 3.90 3.14 -7.27
C CYS A 106 5.36 2.71 -7.02
N GLU A 107 5.78 2.67 -5.76
CA GLU A 107 7.13 2.29 -5.39
C GLU A 107 7.43 0.83 -5.75
N LEU A 108 6.53 -0.09 -5.38
CA LEU A 108 6.66 -1.51 -5.70
C LEU A 108 6.59 -1.75 -7.20
N GLY A 109 5.68 -1.09 -7.92
CA GLY A 109 5.58 -1.21 -9.37
C GLY A 109 6.86 -0.81 -10.09
N LYS A 110 7.50 0.29 -9.66
CA LYS A 110 8.80 0.70 -10.18
C LYS A 110 9.89 -0.33 -9.86
N LEU A 111 9.94 -0.85 -8.64
CA LEU A 111 10.91 -1.89 -8.25
C LEU A 111 10.73 -3.19 -9.04
N MET A 112 9.50 -3.52 -9.43
CA MET A 112 9.15 -4.67 -10.28
C MET A 112 9.42 -4.42 -11.78
N GLY A 113 9.88 -3.23 -12.16
CA GLY A 113 10.18 -2.87 -13.55
C GLY A 113 8.95 -2.54 -14.39
N LEU A 114 7.84 -2.12 -13.76
CA LEU A 114 6.63 -1.70 -14.44
C LEU A 114 6.68 -0.22 -14.85
N LYS A 115 5.94 0.11 -15.90
CA LYS A 115 5.69 1.50 -16.30
C LYS A 115 4.51 2.05 -15.51
N VAL A 116 4.81 2.73 -14.41
CA VAL A 116 3.80 3.22 -13.46
C VAL A 116 3.15 4.52 -13.97
N ILE A 117 1.83 4.50 -14.09
CA ILE A 117 0.97 5.65 -14.40
C ILE A 117 0.22 6.04 -13.11
N ALA A 118 0.58 7.17 -12.51
CA ALA A 118 -0.13 7.70 -11.35
C ALA A 118 -1.41 8.43 -11.78
N CYS A 119 -2.55 8.02 -11.23
CA CYS A 119 -3.84 8.68 -11.42
C CYS A 119 -4.29 9.36 -10.11
N ALA A 120 -4.47 10.68 -10.12
CA ALA A 120 -4.87 11.45 -8.95
C ALA A 120 -5.71 12.70 -9.31
N SER A 121 -6.27 13.34 -8.29
CA SER A 121 -7.21 14.47 -8.42
C SER A 121 -6.55 15.85 -8.54
N SER A 122 -5.22 15.95 -8.46
CA SER A 122 -4.49 17.22 -8.54
C SER A 122 -3.06 17.02 -9.01
N ASP A 123 -2.50 18.04 -9.66
CA ASP A 123 -1.12 18.00 -10.15
C ASP A 123 -0.09 17.90 -9.02
N GLU A 124 -0.39 18.48 -7.85
CA GLU A 124 0.44 18.37 -6.64
C GLU A 124 0.57 16.91 -6.17
N LYS A 125 -0.55 16.19 -6.12
CA LYS A 125 -0.58 14.76 -5.77
C LYS A 125 0.20 13.93 -6.79
N LEU A 126 0.10 14.28 -8.08
CA LEU A 126 0.83 13.62 -9.16
C LEU A 126 2.33 13.90 -9.08
N ALA A 127 2.73 15.14 -8.77
CA ALA A 127 4.12 15.50 -8.55
C ALA A 127 4.71 14.73 -7.37
N PHE A 128 3.94 14.56 -6.29
CA PHE A 128 4.31 13.71 -5.17
C PHE A 128 4.49 12.25 -5.60
N ALA A 129 3.51 11.64 -6.28
CA ALA A 129 3.61 10.26 -6.75
C ALA A 129 4.80 10.02 -7.71
N LYS A 130 5.20 11.01 -8.53
CA LYS A 130 6.41 10.95 -9.38
C LYS A 130 7.70 10.80 -8.58
N GLN A 131 7.79 11.44 -7.42
CA GLN A 131 8.95 11.28 -6.53
C GLN A 131 9.05 9.85 -5.98
N HIS A 132 7.92 9.14 -5.94
CA HIS A 132 7.77 7.77 -5.42
C HIS A 132 7.59 6.71 -6.51
N GLY A 133 8.10 6.99 -7.72
CA GLY A 133 8.29 5.98 -8.74
C GLY A 133 7.28 5.96 -9.89
N ALA A 134 6.29 6.85 -9.88
CA ALA A 134 5.46 7.06 -11.07
C ALA A 134 6.28 7.66 -12.22
N GLU A 135 6.15 7.08 -13.42
CA GLU A 135 6.79 7.56 -14.65
C GLU A 135 5.86 8.55 -15.38
N LEU A 136 4.59 8.14 -15.50
CA LEU A 136 3.53 8.91 -16.16
C LEU A 136 2.49 9.35 -15.13
N THR A 137 1.75 10.41 -15.47
CA THR A 137 0.75 11.01 -14.57
C THR A 137 -0.50 11.37 -15.33
N LEU A 138 -1.65 11.15 -14.71
CA LEU A 138 -2.97 11.43 -15.25
C LEU A 138 -3.83 12.16 -14.20
N ASN A 139 -4.29 13.36 -14.52
CA ASN A 139 -5.16 14.12 -13.62
C ASN A 139 -6.62 13.92 -14.01
N TYR A 140 -7.30 12.96 -13.36
CA TYR A 140 -8.69 12.63 -13.66
C TYR A 140 -9.70 13.73 -13.26
N ALA A 141 -9.26 14.82 -12.64
CA ALA A 141 -10.09 16.01 -12.43
C ALA A 141 -10.05 16.98 -13.63
N LYS A 142 -9.11 16.81 -14.56
CA LYS A 142 -8.90 17.66 -15.73
C LYS A 142 -9.19 16.95 -17.05
N GLU A 143 -9.00 15.64 -17.10
CA GLU A 143 -9.24 14.82 -18.27
C GLU A 143 -9.96 13.51 -17.90
N ASP A 144 -10.62 12.89 -18.88
CA ASP A 144 -11.30 11.61 -18.67
C ASP A 144 -10.28 10.50 -18.36
N LEU A 145 -10.55 9.72 -17.32
CA LEU A 145 -9.67 8.66 -16.84
C LEU A 145 -9.39 7.60 -17.91
N LYS A 146 -10.43 7.13 -18.59
CA LYS A 146 -10.32 6.03 -19.55
C LYS A 146 -9.58 6.48 -20.80
N GLU A 147 -9.98 7.61 -21.37
CA GLU A 147 -9.36 8.14 -22.58
C GLU A 147 -7.91 8.60 -22.31
N GLY A 148 -7.66 9.14 -21.12
CA GLY A 148 -6.32 9.46 -20.64
C GLY A 148 -5.40 8.24 -20.52
N LEU A 149 -5.87 7.17 -19.89
CA LEU A 149 -5.12 5.90 -19.80
C LEU A 149 -4.85 5.30 -21.17
N ARG A 150 -5.85 5.30 -22.08
CA ARG A 150 -5.64 4.88 -23.47
C ARG A 150 -4.59 5.70 -24.18
N LYS A 151 -4.61 7.03 -24.03
CA LYS A 151 -3.61 7.91 -24.64
C LYS A 151 -2.20 7.63 -24.13
N LEU A 152 -2.04 7.37 -22.84
CA LEU A 152 -0.74 7.07 -22.21
C LEU A 152 -0.21 5.67 -22.53
N THR A 153 -1.06 4.80 -23.07
CA THR A 153 -0.74 3.39 -23.40
C THR A 153 -0.83 3.12 -24.91
N ASP A 154 -0.71 4.15 -25.75
CA ASP A 154 -0.79 4.05 -27.21
C ASP A 154 -2.06 3.33 -27.72
N GLY A 155 -3.17 3.54 -27.01
CA GLY A 155 -4.48 2.97 -27.28
C GLY A 155 -4.67 1.52 -26.83
N LYS A 156 -3.63 0.87 -26.29
CA LYS A 156 -3.69 -0.54 -25.86
C LYS A 156 -4.48 -0.73 -24.58
N GLY A 157 -4.41 0.25 -23.68
CA GLY A 157 -4.90 0.13 -22.33
C GLY A 157 -3.81 -0.27 -21.34
N ALA A 158 -4.12 -0.13 -20.05
CA ALA A 158 -3.20 -0.54 -18.97
C ALA A 158 -3.24 -2.06 -18.79
N ASP A 159 -2.07 -2.69 -18.66
CA ASP A 159 -1.97 -4.14 -18.42
C ASP A 159 -2.50 -4.49 -17.01
N ILE A 160 -2.24 -3.59 -16.04
CA ILE A 160 -2.63 -3.76 -14.63
C ILE A 160 -3.27 -2.46 -14.14
N VAL A 161 -4.41 -2.58 -13.46
CA VAL A 161 -5.04 -1.48 -12.71
C VAL A 161 -5.01 -1.81 -11.22
N PHE A 162 -4.36 -0.95 -10.44
CA PHE A 162 -4.42 -0.96 -8.98
C PHE A 162 -5.47 0.06 -8.52
N ASP A 163 -6.63 -0.42 -8.10
CA ASP A 163 -7.77 0.41 -7.68
C ASP A 163 -8.12 0.25 -6.19
N PRO A 164 -7.60 1.13 -5.31
CA PRO A 164 -8.02 1.22 -3.92
C PRO A 164 -9.19 2.20 -3.71
N VAL A 165 -9.67 2.87 -4.77
CA VAL A 165 -10.67 3.95 -4.71
C VAL A 165 -12.08 3.40 -4.94
N GLY A 166 -12.25 2.54 -5.95
CA GLY A 166 -13.54 2.00 -6.33
C GLY A 166 -14.50 3.05 -6.92
N GLY A 167 -15.80 2.78 -6.77
CA GLY A 167 -16.86 3.70 -7.21
C GLY A 167 -16.91 3.87 -8.73
N SER A 168 -17.23 5.09 -9.19
CA SER A 168 -17.34 5.39 -10.63
C SER A 168 -16.02 5.31 -11.39
N TYR A 169 -14.88 5.43 -10.69
CA TYR A 169 -13.57 5.32 -11.32
C TYR A 169 -13.21 3.87 -11.68
N ALA A 170 -13.74 2.89 -10.95
CA ALA A 170 -13.47 1.47 -11.17
C ALA A 170 -13.90 1.02 -12.58
N GLU A 171 -15.12 1.38 -13.01
CA GLU A 171 -15.60 1.00 -14.34
C GLU A 171 -14.80 1.67 -15.45
N ALA A 172 -14.49 2.96 -15.31
CA ALA A 172 -13.69 3.69 -16.29
C ALA A 172 -12.28 3.09 -16.43
N ALA A 173 -11.64 2.76 -15.31
CA ALA A 173 -10.33 2.11 -15.30
C ALA A 173 -10.38 0.70 -15.91
N LEU A 174 -11.37 -0.13 -15.55
CA LEU A 174 -11.53 -1.46 -16.13
C LEU A 174 -11.80 -1.42 -17.64
N ARG A 175 -12.53 -0.42 -18.14
CA ARG A 175 -12.76 -0.23 -19.59
C ARG A 175 -11.56 0.37 -20.33
N SER A 176 -10.48 0.64 -19.60
CA SER A 176 -9.22 1.14 -20.13
C SER A 176 -8.09 0.11 -20.12
N THR A 177 -8.39 -1.14 -19.76
CA THR A 177 -7.49 -2.31 -19.92
C THR A 177 -7.75 -3.03 -21.23
#